data_AF-X1P4A9-F1
#
_entry.id   AF-X1P4A9-F1
#
_cell.length_a   1.000
_cell.length_b   1.000
_cell.length_c   1.000
_cell.angle_alpha   90.00
_cell.angle_beta   90.00
_cell.angle_gamma   90.00
#
_symmetry.space_group_name_H-M   'P 1'
#
loop_
_entity.id
_entity.type
_entity.pdbx_description
1 polymer ?
#
loop_
_entity_poly.entity_id
_entity_poly.type
_entity_poly.pdbx_seq_one_letter_code
_entity_poly.pdbx_strand_id
1 'polypeptide(L)'
;MRLYADKKVAGEKKYFYGPVPSRRLGRSYGVDIVPFKVCTLDCIYCQLGKTTEKTTERRDYGPIEPILAELKEILRCAQNDKNSIADFITIAGSGEPTLNLRLGELIDGIKKITDIPVAVLTNGTLLYKKDVRADCAKADV
;
A
#
# COMPACT_ATOMS: atom_id res chain seq x y z
N MET A 1 1.98 4.64 -24.70
CA MET A 1 2.32 4.01 -23.41
C MET A 1 2.75 5.09 -22.41
N ARG A 2 1.81 5.98 -22.06
CA ARG A 2 2.02 7.24 -21.32
C ARG A 2 0.82 7.52 -20.40
N LEU A 3 0.29 6.46 -19.77
CA LEU A 3 -1.02 6.51 -19.10
C LEU A 3 -0.98 6.88 -17.61
N TYR A 4 0.19 7.22 -17.05
CA TYR A 4 0.32 7.58 -15.63
C TYR A 4 1.23 8.78 -15.36
N ALA A 5 1.73 9.49 -16.38
CA ALA A 5 2.73 10.53 -16.17
C ALA A 5 2.18 11.95 -15.99
N ASP A 6 0.96 12.26 -16.41
CA ASP A 6 0.45 13.64 -16.35
C ASP A 6 -1.07 13.67 -16.19
N LYS A 7 -1.56 13.97 -14.98
CA LYS A 7 -2.81 14.70 -14.66
C LYS A 7 -3.05 14.70 -13.14
N LYS A 8 -2.47 15.67 -12.43
CA LYS A 8 -2.95 16.04 -11.10
C LYS A 8 -4.24 16.85 -11.23
N VAL A 9 -5.37 16.22 -10.99
CA VAL A 9 -6.70 16.86 -10.96
C VAL A 9 -7.16 16.92 -9.50
N ALA A 10 -7.75 18.05 -9.09
CA ALA A 10 -8.29 18.25 -7.75
C ALA A 10 -9.24 17.08 -7.37
N GLY A 11 -8.88 16.35 -6.30
CA GLY A 11 -9.46 15.03 -5.95
C GLY A 11 -8.42 13.90 -5.83
N GLU A 12 -7.14 14.18 -6.04
CA GLU A 12 -6.05 13.21 -5.93
C GLU A 12 -5.89 12.68 -4.49
N LYS A 13 -6.31 11.43 -4.29
CA LYS A 13 -5.96 10.60 -3.14
C LYS A 13 -4.44 10.46 -3.09
N LYS A 14 -3.83 10.82 -1.97
CA LYS A 14 -2.36 10.93 -1.86
C LYS A 14 -1.73 9.56 -1.59
N TYR A 15 -2.45 8.69 -0.89
CA TYR A 15 -1.93 7.40 -0.43
C TYR A 15 -2.68 6.23 -1.06
N PHE A 16 -3.96 6.41 -1.38
CA PHE A 16 -4.80 5.33 -1.90
C PHE A 16 -5.07 5.43 -3.40
N TYR A 17 -5.20 4.27 -4.04
CA TYR A 17 -5.73 4.16 -5.39
C TYR A 17 -6.72 3.00 -5.50
N GLY A 18 -7.57 3.06 -6.54
CA GLY A 18 -8.61 2.05 -6.78
C GLY A 18 -10.00 2.41 -6.25
N PRO A 19 -10.89 1.42 -6.09
CA PRO A 19 -10.57 -0.01 -6.04
C PRO A 19 -10.26 -0.55 -7.44
N VAL A 20 -9.17 -1.30 -7.56
CA VAL A 20 -8.72 -1.90 -8.82
C VAL A 20 -9.11 -3.39 -8.87
N PRO A 21 -9.45 -3.94 -10.04
CA PRO A 21 -9.63 -5.39 -10.18
C PRO A 21 -8.27 -6.09 -10.06
N SER A 22 -8.01 -6.69 -8.91
CA SER A 22 -6.89 -7.59 -8.67
C SER A 22 -7.20 -8.98 -9.21
N ARG A 23 -6.25 -9.55 -9.95
CA ARG A 23 -6.33 -10.95 -10.40
C ARG A 23 -6.28 -11.96 -9.25
N ARG A 24 -5.74 -11.57 -8.09
CA ARG A 24 -5.50 -12.45 -6.95
C ARG A 24 -6.46 -12.23 -5.79
N LEU A 25 -6.95 -10.99 -5.62
CA LEU A 25 -7.61 -10.53 -4.40
C LEU A 25 -8.98 -9.85 -4.68
N GLY A 26 -9.60 -10.08 -5.84
CA GLY A 26 -10.86 -9.41 -6.17
C GLY A 26 -10.69 -7.90 -6.37
N ARG A 27 -11.67 -7.09 -5.97
CA ARG A 27 -11.57 -5.62 -6.00
C ARG A 27 -10.75 -5.16 -4.79
N SER A 28 -9.68 -4.39 -5.00
CA SER A 28 -8.86 -3.94 -3.87
C SER A 28 -8.46 -2.48 -3.95
N TYR A 29 -8.50 -1.81 -2.80
CA TYR A 29 -7.83 -0.53 -2.61
C TYR A 29 -6.35 -0.76 -2.36
N GLY A 30 -5.49 -0.15 -3.18
CA GLY A 30 -4.05 -0.16 -2.94
C GLY A 30 -3.62 1.02 -2.08
N VAL A 31 -2.62 0.81 -1.22
CA VAL A 31 -2.07 1.83 -0.31
C VAL A 31 -0.56 1.95 -0.48
N ASP A 32 -0.11 3.10 -1.00
CA ASP A 32 1.30 3.38 -1.21
C ASP A 32 1.91 4.09 0.00
N ILE A 33 2.87 3.44 0.65
CA ILE A 33 3.40 3.85 1.97
C ILE A 33 4.92 4.01 1.98
N VAL A 34 5.56 3.84 0.82
CA VAL A 34 7.01 3.97 0.64
C VAL A 34 7.24 4.89 -0.55
N PRO A 35 8.24 5.80 -0.51
CA PRO A 35 8.50 6.70 -1.61
C PRO A 35 8.77 5.95 -2.92
N PHE A 36 8.46 6.62 -4.04
CA PHE A 36 8.52 6.03 -5.36
C PHE A 36 9.86 5.36 -5.63
N LYS A 37 9.79 4.06 -5.94
CA LYS A 37 10.92 3.22 -6.33
C LYS A 37 12.02 3.08 -5.28
N VAL A 38 11.72 3.29 -4.01
CA VAL A 38 12.58 2.87 -2.89
C VAL A 38 12.31 1.39 -2.60
N CYS A 39 13.29 0.54 -2.86
CA CYS A 39 13.11 -0.92 -2.86
C CYS A 39 14.42 -1.65 -2.52
N THR A 40 14.33 -2.90 -2.08
CA THR A 40 15.50 -3.76 -1.88
C THR A 40 16.04 -4.36 -3.17
N LEU A 41 15.23 -4.36 -4.24
CA LEU A 41 15.53 -4.96 -5.53
C LEU A 41 15.45 -3.94 -6.65
N ASP A 42 16.26 -4.15 -7.70
CA ASP A 42 16.20 -3.40 -8.95
C ASP A 42 15.81 -4.33 -10.11
N CYS A 43 14.58 -4.82 -10.08
CA CYS A 43 14.09 -5.81 -11.04
C CYS A 43 13.98 -5.21 -12.46
N ILE A 44 14.62 -5.85 -13.44
CA ILE A 44 14.60 -5.41 -14.84
C ILE A 44 13.18 -5.37 -15.43
N TYR A 45 12.27 -6.16 -14.86
CA TYR A 45 10.88 -6.33 -15.26
C TYR A 45 9.90 -5.49 -14.42
N CYS A 46 10.39 -4.58 -13.56
CA CYS A 46 9.52 -3.73 -12.77
C CYS A 46 8.76 -2.76 -13.68
N GLN A 47 7.42 -2.86 -13.70
CA GLN A 47 6.55 -1.98 -14.50
C GLN A 47 6.68 -0.49 -14.16
N LEU A 48 7.18 -0.18 -12.96
CA LEU A 48 7.39 1.18 -12.47
C LEU A 48 8.77 1.76 -12.86
N GLY A 49 9.60 0.98 -13.54
CA GLY A 49 10.92 1.40 -14.01
C GLY A 49 12.04 1.16 -12.99
N LYS A 50 13.15 1.88 -13.17
CA LYS A 50 14.39 1.74 -12.40
C LYS A 50 14.24 2.20 -10.96
N THR A 51 14.95 1.53 -10.06
CA THR A 51 14.98 1.86 -8.62
C THR A 51 15.65 3.21 -8.39
N THR A 52 15.00 4.07 -7.61
CA THR A 52 15.52 5.40 -7.25
C THR A 52 16.49 5.29 -6.09
N GLU A 53 16.15 4.46 -5.11
CA GLU A 53 17.00 4.13 -3.97
C GLU A 53 16.93 2.62 -3.69
N LYS A 54 18.08 1.94 -3.82
CA LYS A 54 18.20 0.53 -3.48
C LYS A 54 18.71 0.39 -2.06
N THR A 55 17.86 -0.04 -1.13
CA THR A 55 18.20 -0.12 0.30
C THR A 55 17.54 -1.31 0.99
N THR A 56 18.16 -1.79 2.06
CA THR A 56 17.58 -2.77 3.01
C THR A 56 17.32 -2.18 4.39
N GLU A 57 17.61 -0.88 4.55
CA GLU A 57 17.36 -0.13 5.77
C GLU A 57 15.89 0.23 5.86
N ARG A 58 15.24 -0.19 6.94
CA ARG A 58 13.89 0.24 7.25
C ARG A 58 13.92 1.66 7.79
N ARG A 59 13.01 2.53 7.33
CA ARG A 59 12.91 3.92 7.77
C ARG A 59 11.47 4.29 8.08
N ASP A 60 11.30 5.38 8.82
CA ASP A 60 10.01 6.04 8.94
C ASP A 60 9.82 6.94 7.72
N TYR A 61 8.76 6.69 6.95
CA TYR A 61 8.40 7.47 5.76
C TYR A 61 7.29 8.49 6.04
N GLY A 62 6.93 8.70 7.30
CA GLY A 62 6.04 9.75 7.74
C GLY A 62 4.84 9.26 8.54
N PRO A 63 3.98 10.20 8.97
CA PRO A 63 2.81 9.91 9.78
C PRO A 63 1.83 8.96 9.09
N ILE A 64 1.25 7.99 9.82
CA ILE A 64 0.19 7.11 9.29
C ILE A 64 -1.20 7.74 9.43
N GLU A 65 -1.34 8.76 10.28
CA GLU A 65 -2.61 9.40 10.62
C GLU A 65 -3.30 10.00 9.38
N PRO A 66 -2.59 10.66 8.44
CA PRO A 66 -3.18 11.09 7.17
C PRO A 66 -3.67 9.94 6.29
N ILE A 67 -2.97 8.80 6.31
CA ILE A 67 -3.35 7.60 5.54
C ILE A 67 -4.68 7.05 6.08
N LEU A 68 -4.77 6.91 7.41
CA LEU A 68 -5.98 6.45 8.08
C LEU A 68 -7.17 7.41 7.91
N ALA A 69 -6.92 8.72 7.90
CA ALA A 69 -7.95 9.72 7.61
C ALA A 69 -8.46 9.60 6.18
N GLU A 70 -7.56 9.43 5.21
CA GLU A 70 -7.93 9.21 3.81
C GLU A 70 -8.76 7.93 3.64
N LEU A 71 -8.40 6.83 4.32
CA LEU A 71 -9.19 5.59 4.32
C LEU A 71 -10.63 5.82 4.80
N LYS A 72 -10.82 6.55 5.90
CA LYS A 72 -12.17 6.83 6.44
C LYS A 72 -13.03 7.57 5.41
N GLU A 73 -12.46 8.57 4.74
CA GLU A 73 -13.17 9.29 3.68
C GLU A 73 -13.50 8.41 2.49
N ILE A 74 -12.60 7.50 2.10
CA ILE A 74 -12.84 6.53 1.03
C ILE A 74 -14.02 5.63 1.35
N LEU A 75 -14.01 5.04 2.55
CA LEU A 75 -15.07 4.13 2.98
C LEU A 75 -16.41 4.84 3.13
N ARG A 76 -16.41 6.08 3.64
CA ARG A 76 -17.62 6.92 3.74
C ARG A 76 -18.22 7.18 2.36
N CYS A 77 -17.40 7.54 1.37
CA CYS A 77 -17.86 7.77 0.01
C CYS A 77 -18.32 6.47 -0.67
N ALA A 78 -17.66 5.34 -0.40
CA ALA A 78 -17.97 4.05 -1.00
C ALA A 78 -19.32 3.46 -0.57
N GLN A 79 -19.88 3.86 0.58
CA GLN A 79 -21.17 3.36 1.08
C GLN A 79 -22.33 3.58 0.09
N ASN A 80 -22.24 4.61 -0.76
CA ASN A 80 -23.30 4.97 -1.70
C ASN A 80 -23.14 4.34 -3.10
N ASP A 81 -22.06 3.59 -3.33
CA ASP A 81 -21.76 2.98 -4.63
C ASP A 81 -21.26 1.54 -4.47
N LYS A 82 -22.06 0.58 -4.94
CA LYS A 82 -21.71 -0.85 -4.89
C LYS A 82 -20.41 -1.16 -5.64
N ASN A 83 -20.06 -0.39 -6.68
CA ASN A 83 -18.80 -0.58 -7.39
C ASN A 83 -17.59 -0.09 -6.59
N SER A 84 -17.80 0.68 -5.52
CA SER A 84 -16.73 1.15 -4.65
C SER A 84 -16.45 0.20 -3.48
N ILE A 85 -17.18 -0.91 -3.35
CA ILE A 85 -16.89 -1.94 -2.36
C ILE A 85 -15.62 -2.69 -2.76
N ALA A 86 -14.68 -2.80 -1.82
CA ALA A 86 -13.45 -3.56 -1.99
C ALA A 86 -13.49 -4.83 -1.15
N ASP A 87 -12.98 -5.91 -1.73
CA ASP A 87 -12.76 -7.19 -1.08
C ASP A 87 -11.49 -7.14 -0.20
N PHE A 88 -10.51 -6.28 -0.53
CA PHE A 88 -9.26 -6.15 0.20
C PHE A 88 -8.74 -4.70 0.27
N ILE A 89 -8.02 -4.38 1.35
CA ILE A 89 -7.08 -3.26 1.40
C ILE A 89 -5.66 -3.82 1.26
N THR A 90 -5.01 -3.54 0.15
CA THR A 90 -3.68 -4.07 -0.14
C THR A 90 -2.62 -3.01 0.10
N ILE A 91 -1.72 -3.26 1.06
CA ILE A 91 -0.50 -2.48 1.24
C ILE A 91 0.50 -2.93 0.16
N ALA A 92 0.56 -2.10 -0.88
CA ALA A 92 1.37 -2.29 -2.07
C ALA A 92 1.49 -0.93 -2.76
N GLY A 93 2.52 -0.74 -3.56
CA GLY A 93 2.63 0.52 -4.25
C GLY A 93 3.91 0.64 -5.03
N SER A 94 4.53 1.81 -4.92
CA SER A 94 5.67 2.17 -5.75
C SER A 94 7.03 1.80 -5.15
N GLY A 95 7.07 1.36 -3.89
CA GLY A 95 8.24 0.81 -3.21
C GLY A 95 7.98 -0.56 -2.58
N GLU A 96 8.97 -1.06 -1.83
CA GLU A 96 8.84 -2.29 -1.05
C GLU A 96 8.22 -1.97 0.34
N PRO A 97 6.97 -2.39 0.64
CA PRO A 97 6.26 -1.95 1.84
C PRO A 97 6.97 -2.28 3.16
N THR A 98 7.72 -3.38 3.20
CA THR A 98 8.44 -3.82 4.41
C THR A 98 9.58 -2.89 4.83
N LEU A 99 9.98 -1.95 3.96
CA LEU A 99 10.93 -0.88 4.31
C LEU A 99 10.34 0.17 5.25
N ASN A 100 9.01 0.28 5.38
CA ASN A 100 8.40 1.22 6.31
C ASN A 100 8.40 0.64 7.74
N LEU A 101 8.95 1.40 8.70
CA LEU A 101 8.96 1.04 10.12
C LEU A 101 7.56 1.02 10.74
N ARG A 102 6.61 1.80 10.22
CA ARG A 102 5.24 1.91 10.73
C ARG A 102 4.27 0.93 10.06
N LEU A 103 4.75 -0.05 9.29
CA LEU A 103 3.91 -1.03 8.59
C LEU A 103 2.92 -1.73 9.53
N GLY A 104 3.41 -2.28 10.64
CA GLY A 104 2.54 -2.99 11.59
C GLY A 104 1.52 -2.08 12.26
N GLU A 105 1.90 -0.83 12.57
CA GLU A 105 1.01 0.17 13.16
C GLU A 105 -0.09 0.60 12.19
N LEU A 106 0.26 0.74 10.90
CA LEU A 106 -0.71 1.04 9.85
C LEU A 106 -1.74 -0.09 9.72
N ILE A 107 -1.31 -1.36 9.71
CA ILE A 107 -2.22 -2.51 9.63
C ILE A 107 -3.19 -2.52 10.82
N ASP A 108 -2.68 -2.33 12.03
CA ASP A 108 -3.52 -2.23 13.24
C ASP A 108 -4.52 -1.06 13.14
N GLY A 109 -4.07 0.08 12.60
CA GLY A 109 -4.91 1.25 12.38
C GLY A 109 -6.03 1.01 11.37
N ILE A 110 -5.75 0.33 10.26
CA ILE A 110 -6.74 -0.04 9.23
C ILE A 110 -7.79 -0.97 9.82
N LYS A 111 -7.36 -2.01 10.54
CA LYS A 111 -8.27 -3.00 11.16
C LYS A 111 -9.18 -2.42 12.24
N LYS A 112 -8.81 -1.28 12.85
CA LYS A 112 -9.70 -0.54 13.76
C LYS A 112 -10.79 0.27 13.03
N ILE A 113 -10.64 0.49 11.73
CA ILE A 113 -11.55 1.32 10.93
C ILE A 113 -12.54 0.46 10.15
N THR A 114 -12.16 -0.75 9.74
CA THR A 114 -12.97 -1.60 8.87
C THR A 114 -12.64 -3.08 9.02
N ASP A 115 -13.61 -3.93 8.71
CA ASP A 115 -13.47 -5.39 8.65
C ASP A 115 -12.98 -5.89 7.28
N ILE A 116 -12.72 -5.01 6.31
CA ILE A 116 -12.15 -5.40 5.02
C ILE A 116 -10.74 -5.97 5.28
N PRO A 117 -10.43 -7.19 4.80
CA PRO A 117 -9.15 -7.83 5.07
C PRO A 117 -7.98 -7.06 4.46
N VAL A 118 -6.86 -7.08 5.18
CA VAL A 118 -5.63 -6.39 4.80
C VAL A 118 -4.65 -7.38 4.19
N ALA A 119 -4.12 -7.07 3.01
CA ALA A 119 -3.07 -7.86 2.36
C ALA A 119 -1.76 -7.08 2.25
N VAL A 120 -0.61 -7.74 2.33
CA VAL A 120 0.71 -7.14 2.09
C VAL A 120 1.37 -7.79 0.87
N LEU A 121 1.67 -6.99 -0.16
CA LEU A 121 2.47 -7.48 -1.29
C LEU A 121 3.94 -7.07 -1.09
N THR A 122 4.77 -8.06 -0.83
CA THR A 122 6.22 -7.90 -0.61
C THR A 122 7.03 -8.75 -1.59
N ASN A 123 8.23 -8.29 -1.92
CA ASN A 123 9.22 -9.11 -2.62
C ASN A 123 9.90 -10.15 -1.71
N GLY A 124 9.62 -10.14 -0.41
CA GLY A 124 10.06 -11.14 0.56
C GLY A 124 11.51 -11.01 1.05
N THR A 125 12.31 -10.10 0.47
CA THR A 125 13.76 -10.00 0.77
C THR A 125 14.07 -9.59 2.21
N LEU A 126 13.14 -8.96 2.93
CA LEU A 126 13.33 -8.58 4.33
C LEU A 126 12.69 -9.57 5.33
N LEU A 127 12.03 -10.64 4.88
CA LEU A 127 11.34 -11.59 5.76
C LEU A 127 12.29 -12.40 6.66
N TYR A 128 13.61 -12.33 6.46
CA TYR A 128 14.57 -12.90 7.41
C TYR A 128 14.61 -12.13 8.74
N LYS A 129 14.22 -10.85 8.76
CA LYS A 129 14.17 -10.02 9.97
C LYS A 129 12.91 -10.32 10.80
N LYS A 130 13.09 -10.47 12.12
CA LYS A 130 12.00 -10.87 13.04
C LYS A 130 10.91 -9.81 13.16
N ASP A 131 11.30 -8.54 13.22
CA ASP A 131 10.41 -7.37 13.28
C ASP A 131 9.55 -7.26 12.01
N VAL A 132 10.13 -7.47 10.83
CA VAL A 132 9.37 -7.47 9.56
C VAL A 132 8.32 -8.57 9.55
N ARG A 133 8.67 -9.79 10.00
CA ARG A 133 7.69 -10.88 10.13
C ARG A 133 6.60 -10.54 11.14
N ALA A 134 6.94 -9.90 12.26
CA ALA A 134 5.96 -9.48 13.27
C ALA A 134 4.98 -8.44 12.72
N ASP A 135 5.45 -7.49 11.91
CA ASP A 135 4.60 -6.51 11.23
C ASP A 135 3.69 -7.18 10.19
N CYS A 136 4.25 -7.99 9.30
CA CYS A 136 3.47 -8.68 8.26
C CYS A 136 2.45 -9.67 8.83
N ALA A 137 2.74 -10.32 9.97
CA ALA A 137 1.82 -11.26 10.61
C ALA A 137 0.52 -10.61 11.13
N LYS A 138 0.45 -9.27 11.17
CA LYS A 138 -0.78 -8.53 11.48
C LYS A 138 -1.74 -8.47 10.30
N ALA A 139 -1.25 -8.64 9.06
CA ALA A 139 -2.09 -8.71 7.87
C ALA A 139 -2.81 -10.05 7.78
N ASP A 140 -3.88 -10.10 7.00
CA ASP A 140 -4.67 -11.31 6.78
C ASP A 140 -4.10 -12.18 5.65
N VAL A 141 -3.37 -11.55 4.70
CA VAL A 141 -2.74 -12.20 3.53
C VAL A 141 -1.36 -11.61 3.22
#